data_AF-A0A0F9TQS5-F1
#
_entry.id   AF-A0A0F9TQS5-F1
#
_cell.length_a   1.000
_cell.length_b   1.000
_cell.length_c   1.000
_cell.angle_alpha   90.00
_cell.angle_beta   90.00
_cell.angle_gamma   90.00
#
_symmetry.space_group_name_H-M   'P 1'
#
loop_
_entity.id
_entity.type
_entity.pdbx_description
1 polymer ?
#
loop_
_entity_poly.entity_id
_entity_poly.type
_entity_poly.pdbx_seq_one_letter_code
_entity_poly.pdbx_strand_id
1 'polypeptide(L)'
;MKELSDDQLAVAIPTAFPELFPDAWKHDWNDDHGNSGTKCLDCGMKWYAYAINPHKNRQCPKPTPIVIDWNTAHRVVRECDSLKVREQLMTMWLEAGVDGSYWEWLISIALPADYLRAALLAKGAE
;
A
#
# COMPACT_ATOMS: atom_id res chain seq x y z
N MET A 1 9.06 9.28 10.78
CA MET A 1 9.06 8.17 9.82
C MET A 1 9.44 8.74 8.46
N LYS A 2 10.20 8.03 7.61
CA LYS A 2 10.49 8.54 6.26
C LYS A 2 9.18 8.52 5.47
N GLU A 3 8.70 9.67 5.03
CA GLU A 3 7.45 9.78 4.29
C GLU A 3 7.51 8.86 3.05
N LEU A 4 6.58 7.90 2.96
CA LEU A 4 6.51 7.00 1.82
C LEU A 4 6.08 7.82 0.59
N SER A 5 6.81 7.66 -0.52
CA SER A 5 6.35 8.19 -1.80
C SER A 5 5.04 7.50 -2.21
N ASP A 6 4.27 8.11 -3.11
CA ASP A 6 3.00 7.56 -3.57
C ASP A 6 3.19 6.15 -4.19
N ASP A 7 4.28 5.91 -4.92
CA ASP A 7 4.60 4.58 -5.45
C ASP A 7 4.87 3.55 -4.34
N GLN A 8 5.55 3.95 -3.26
CA GLN A 8 5.78 3.08 -2.12
C GLN A 8 4.48 2.82 -1.35
N LEU A 9 3.66 3.85 -1.19
CA LEU A 9 2.36 3.79 -0.54
C LEU A 9 1.39 2.87 -1.31
N ALA A 10 1.39 2.94 -2.63
CA ALA A 10 0.59 2.09 -3.52
C ALA A 10 0.91 0.59 -3.38
N VAL A 11 2.10 0.22 -2.89
CA VAL A 11 2.50 -1.17 -2.60
C VAL A 11 2.33 -1.50 -1.13
N ALA A 12 2.60 -0.54 -0.23
CA ALA A 12 2.48 -0.74 1.21
C ALA A 12 1.02 -1.00 1.64
N ILE A 13 0.05 -0.31 1.03
CA ILE A 13 -1.38 -0.48 1.35
C ILE A 13 -1.89 -1.90 1.07
N PRO A 14 -1.76 -2.48 -0.14
CA PRO A 14 -2.19 -3.86 -0.37
C PRO A 14 -1.38 -4.89 0.42
N THR A 15 -0.16 -4.54 0.87
CA THR A 15 0.64 -5.37 1.79
C THR A 15 0.07 -5.36 3.20
N ALA A 16 -0.33 -4.18 3.70
CA ALA A 16 -0.90 -4.03 5.02
C ALA A 16 -2.36 -4.49 5.09
N PHE A 17 -3.13 -4.36 4.01
CA PHE A 17 -4.56 -4.68 3.93
C PHE A 17 -4.87 -5.67 2.78
N PRO A 18 -4.25 -6.87 2.77
CA PRO A 18 -4.37 -7.81 1.64
C PRO A 18 -5.82 -8.23 1.36
N GLU A 19 -6.66 -8.31 2.40
CA GLU A 19 -8.09 -8.62 2.32
C GLU A 19 -8.89 -7.62 1.49
N LEU A 20 -8.45 -6.36 1.41
CA LEU A 20 -9.10 -5.32 0.62
C LEU A 20 -8.62 -5.33 -0.83
N PHE A 21 -7.47 -5.91 -1.11
CA PHE A 21 -6.89 -5.88 -2.45
C PHE A 21 -6.54 -7.29 -2.94
N PRO A 22 -7.49 -8.24 -2.95
CA PRO A 22 -7.20 -9.63 -3.34
C PRO A 22 -6.69 -9.73 -4.78
N ASP A 23 -7.14 -8.83 -5.67
CA ASP A 23 -6.67 -8.77 -7.06
C ASP A 23 -5.21 -8.30 -7.17
N ALA A 24 -4.73 -7.50 -6.22
CA ALA A 24 -3.34 -7.07 -6.22
C ALA A 24 -2.37 -8.25 -6.04
N TRP A 25 -2.82 -9.38 -5.48
CA TRP A 25 -2.04 -10.58 -5.20
C TRP A 25 -2.12 -11.66 -6.29
N LYS A 26 -2.82 -11.40 -7.41
CA LYS A 26 -3.04 -12.39 -8.48
C LYS A 26 -1.93 -12.41 -9.56
N HIS A 27 -0.72 -11.99 -9.20
CA HIS A 27 0.43 -12.06 -10.11
C HIS A 27 0.86 -13.50 -10.30
N ASP A 28 0.91 -13.94 -11.54
CA ASP A 28 1.40 -15.26 -11.90
C ASP A 28 2.87 -15.21 -12.28
N TRP A 29 3.59 -16.24 -11.87
CA TRP A 29 4.91 -16.52 -12.38
C TRP A 29 4.81 -17.00 -13.84
N ASN A 30 5.55 -16.37 -14.74
CA ASN A 30 5.73 -16.95 -16.07
C ASN A 30 6.95 -17.87 -16.03
N ASP A 31 6.70 -19.17 -16.25
CA ASP A 31 7.74 -20.19 -16.36
C ASP A 31 8.52 -19.94 -17.66
N ASP A 32 9.57 -19.13 -17.56
CA ASP A 32 10.57 -19.09 -18.61
C ASP A 32 11.38 -20.39 -18.47
N HIS A 33 11.15 -21.36 -19.37
CA HIS A 33 11.69 -22.72 -19.33
C HIS A 33 13.23 -22.81 -19.51
N GLY A 34 13.96 -21.71 -19.28
CA GLY A 34 15.42 -21.64 -19.32
C GLY A 34 16.06 -21.64 -17.93
N ASN A 35 17.35 -21.97 -17.87
CA ASN A 35 18.19 -21.93 -16.66
C ASN A 35 18.35 -20.52 -16.01
N SER A 36 17.64 -19.51 -16.50
CA SER A 36 17.74 -18.10 -16.08
C SER A 36 16.80 -17.70 -14.93
N GLY A 37 15.94 -18.62 -14.48
CA GLY A 37 14.97 -18.35 -13.41
C GLY A 37 13.63 -17.79 -13.90
N THR A 38 12.69 -17.68 -12.98
CA THR A 38 11.29 -17.31 -13.24
C THR A 38 11.10 -15.81 -13.04
N LYS A 39 10.31 -15.15 -13.91
CA LYS A 39 10.04 -13.70 -13.82
C LYS A 39 8.54 -13.44 -13.71
N CYS A 40 8.15 -12.52 -12.83
CA CYS A 40 6.79 -11.99 -12.82
C CYS A 40 6.64 -10.97 -13.96
N LEU A 41 5.63 -11.15 -14.82
CA LEU A 41 5.39 -10.26 -15.94
C LEU A 41 4.82 -8.91 -15.50
N ASP A 42 4.05 -8.89 -14.41
CA ASP A 42 3.41 -7.68 -13.88
C ASP A 42 4.41 -6.77 -13.14
N CYS A 43 5.16 -7.32 -12.18
CA CYS A 43 6.05 -6.51 -11.34
C CYS A 43 7.54 -6.56 -11.76
N GLY A 44 7.88 -7.39 -12.74
CA GLY A 44 9.23 -7.52 -13.28
C GLY A 44 10.24 -8.25 -12.38
N MET A 45 9.81 -8.69 -11.19
CA MET A 45 10.66 -9.36 -10.20
C MET A 45 11.18 -10.69 -10.77
N LYS A 46 12.50 -10.90 -10.69
CA LYS A 46 13.17 -12.13 -11.10
C LYS A 46 13.48 -12.98 -9.88
N TRP A 47 13.25 -14.29 -10.02
CA TRP A 47 13.55 -15.28 -8.99
C TRP A 47 14.40 -16.40 -9.53
N TYR A 48 15.36 -16.86 -8.73
CA TYR A 48 16.19 -18.00 -9.07
C TYR A 48 15.50 -19.31 -8.65
N ALA A 49 15.55 -20.31 -9.53
CA ALA A 49 14.79 -21.57 -9.40
C ALA A 49 15.04 -22.37 -8.10
N TYR A 50 16.12 -22.09 -7.36
CA TYR A 50 16.42 -22.74 -6.08
C TYR A 50 15.73 -22.09 -4.87
N ALA A 51 15.20 -20.88 -5.00
CA ALA A 51 14.69 -20.09 -3.87
C ALA A 51 13.18 -20.28 -3.61
N ILE A 52 12.43 -20.82 -4.58
CA ILE A 52 10.99 -21.10 -4.44
C ILE A 52 10.74 -22.43 -5.13
N ASN A 53 9.96 -23.33 -4.51
CA ASN A 53 9.44 -24.50 -5.20
C ASN A 53 8.26 -24.04 -6.09
N PRO A 54 8.42 -24.00 -7.43
CA PRO A 54 7.37 -23.49 -8.35
C PRO A 54 6.09 -24.33 -8.32
N HIS A 55 6.14 -25.54 -7.75
CA HIS A 55 4.95 -26.36 -7.52
C HIS A 55 4.20 -25.99 -6.24
N LYS A 56 4.80 -25.24 -5.31
CA LYS A 56 4.18 -24.87 -4.03
C LYS A 56 3.70 -23.41 -3.97
N ASN A 57 4.44 -22.46 -4.55
CA ASN A 57 4.09 -21.03 -4.52
C ASN A 57 4.09 -20.44 -5.93
N ARG A 58 2.96 -20.57 -6.63
CA ARG A 58 2.78 -20.04 -8.00
C ARG A 58 2.52 -18.53 -8.07
N GLN A 59 2.34 -17.87 -6.92
CA GLN A 59 2.01 -16.46 -6.84
C GLN A 59 3.23 -15.61 -6.52
N CYS A 60 3.29 -14.42 -7.14
CA CYS A 60 4.31 -13.43 -6.82
C CYS A 60 4.10 -12.90 -5.38
N PRO A 61 5.16 -12.79 -4.55
CA PRO A 61 5.04 -12.24 -3.20
C PRO A 61 4.93 -10.70 -3.18
N LYS A 62 4.99 -10.04 -4.35
CA LYS A 62 4.86 -8.59 -4.46
C LYS A 62 3.48 -8.25 -5.01
N PRO A 63 2.66 -7.45 -4.31
CA PRO A 63 1.36 -7.05 -4.83
C PRO A 63 1.51 -6.05 -5.98
N THR A 64 0.49 -5.99 -6.84
CA THR A 64 0.28 -4.91 -7.80
C THR A 64 0.12 -3.59 -7.04
N PRO A 65 0.82 -2.50 -7.45
CA PRO A 65 0.53 -1.18 -6.95
C PRO A 65 -0.94 -0.81 -7.20
N ILE A 66 -1.61 -0.27 -6.19
CA ILE A 66 -2.99 0.22 -6.32
C ILE A 66 -3.01 1.69 -6.75
N VAL A 67 -4.15 2.13 -7.30
CA VAL A 67 -4.39 3.55 -7.55
C VAL A 67 -4.71 4.26 -6.23
N ILE A 68 -3.99 5.35 -5.95
CA ILE A 68 -4.24 6.23 -4.81
C ILE A 68 -5.31 7.25 -5.22
N ASP A 69 -6.53 7.02 -4.73
CA ASP A 69 -7.67 7.93 -4.91
C ASP A 69 -8.57 7.93 -3.66
N TRP A 70 -9.59 8.78 -3.67
CA TRP A 70 -10.54 8.89 -2.55
C TRP A 70 -11.34 7.61 -2.30
N ASN A 71 -11.64 6.81 -3.32
CA ASN A 71 -12.39 5.56 -3.13
C ASN A 71 -11.53 4.54 -2.39
N THR A 72 -10.25 4.42 -2.78
CA THR A 72 -9.25 3.60 -2.11
C THR A 72 -9.04 4.08 -0.67
N ALA A 73 -8.85 5.38 -0.45
CA ALA A 73 -8.68 5.96 0.88
C ALA A 73 -9.89 5.69 1.79
N HIS A 74 -11.10 5.94 1.32
CA HIS A 74 -12.31 5.66 2.09
C HIS A 74 -12.46 4.17 2.40
N ARG A 75 -12.16 3.29 1.45
CA ARG A 75 -12.24 1.85 1.64
C ARG A 75 -11.29 1.39 2.74
N VAL A 76 -10.04 1.85 2.73
CA VAL A 76 -9.05 1.47 3.75
C VAL A 76 -9.40 2.05 5.11
N VAL A 77 -9.71 3.34 5.19
CA VAL A 77 -10.01 4.01 6.47
C VAL A 77 -11.23 3.42 7.17
N ARG A 78 -12.23 2.93 6.43
CA ARG A 78 -13.41 2.26 7.01
C ARG A 78 -13.09 0.97 7.76
N GLU A 79 -11.98 0.32 7.41
CA GLU A 79 -11.53 -0.94 8.03
C GLU A 79 -10.55 -0.69 9.18
N CYS A 80 -10.18 0.57 9.42
CA CYS A 80 -9.30 0.97 10.51
C CYS A 80 -10.07 1.48 11.73
N ASP A 81 -9.38 1.50 12.86
CA ASP A 81 -9.84 2.24 14.04
C ASP A 81 -9.88 3.74 13.72
N SER A 82 -11.08 4.30 13.64
CA SER A 82 -11.31 5.69 13.24
C SER A 82 -10.70 6.70 14.22
N LEU A 83 -10.55 6.36 15.51
CA LEU A 83 -9.91 7.22 16.49
C LEU A 83 -8.41 7.31 16.21
N LYS A 84 -7.77 6.16 15.99
CA LYS A 84 -6.33 6.13 15.68
C LYS A 84 -6.01 6.83 14.37
N VAL A 85 -6.79 6.59 13.31
CA VAL A 85 -6.60 7.28 12.02
C VAL A 85 -6.73 8.79 12.21
N ARG A 86 -7.71 9.25 13.00
CA ARG A 86 -7.87 10.66 13.30
C ARG A 86 -6.67 11.24 14.06
N GLU A 87 -6.12 10.53 15.04
CA GLU A 87 -4.91 10.96 15.77
C GLU A 87 -3.72 11.13 14.82
N GLN A 88 -3.54 10.22 13.86
CA GLN A 88 -2.48 10.32 12.87
C GLN A 88 -2.69 11.50 11.90
N LEU A 89 -3.92 11.70 11.42
CA LEU A 89 -4.26 12.87 10.59
C LEU A 89 -4.07 14.20 11.32
N MET A 90 -4.40 14.26 12.62
CA MET A 90 -4.15 15.44 13.44
C MET A 90 -2.65 15.73 13.57
N THR A 91 -1.83 14.69 13.75
CA THR A 91 -0.37 14.83 13.76
C THR A 91 0.15 15.39 12.44
N MET A 92 -0.30 14.83 11.31
CA MET A 92 0.08 15.30 9.97
C MET A 92 -0.33 16.75 9.72
N TRP A 93 -1.53 17.15 10.15
CA TRP A 93 -1.97 18.55 10.06
C TRP A 93 -1.06 19.50 10.84
N LEU A 94 -0.66 19.13 12.07
CA LEU A 94 0.26 19.93 12.88
C LEU A 94 1.65 20.03 12.22
N GLU A 95 2.13 18.95 11.62
CA GLU A 95 3.42 18.90 10.93
C GLU A 95 3.41 19.68 9.60
N ALA A 96 2.27 19.74 8.91
CA ALA A 96 2.12 20.52 7.69
C ALA A 96 2.29 22.04 7.93
N GLY A 97 2.13 22.49 9.18
CA GLY A 97 2.37 23.89 9.56
C GLY A 97 1.46 24.89 8.84
N VAL A 98 0.29 24.45 8.39
CA VAL A 98 -0.67 25.29 7.68
C VAL A 98 -1.53 26.10 8.65
N ASP A 99 -1.78 27.35 8.31
CA ASP A 99 -2.73 28.19 9.03
C ASP A 99 -4.17 27.71 8.77
N GLY A 100 -4.99 27.69 9.83
CA GLY A 100 -6.40 27.28 9.75
C GLY A 100 -6.75 26.16 10.72
N SER A 101 -8.02 25.79 10.74
CA SER A 101 -8.51 24.70 11.59
C SER A 101 -8.21 23.32 10.98
N TYR A 102 -8.11 22.30 11.82
CA TYR A 102 -8.01 20.91 11.39
C TYR A 102 -9.11 20.51 10.39
N TRP A 103 -10.32 21.02 10.58
CA TRP A 103 -11.44 20.74 9.68
C TRP A 103 -11.19 21.32 8.29
N GLU A 104 -10.76 22.58 8.19
CA GLU A 104 -10.46 23.23 6.90
C GLU A 104 -9.34 22.51 6.14
N TRP A 105 -8.32 22.02 6.87
CA TRP A 105 -7.26 21.21 6.28
C TRP A 105 -7.81 19.91 5.68
N LEU A 106 -8.65 19.17 6.41
CA LEU A 106 -9.20 17.88 5.93
C LEU A 106 -9.97 18.00 4.62
N ILE A 107 -10.68 19.10 4.40
CA ILE A 107 -11.56 19.23 3.23
C ILE A 107 -10.94 19.94 2.03
N SER A 108 -9.88 20.72 2.25
CA SER A 108 -9.33 21.62 1.22
C SER A 108 -7.89 21.30 0.86
N ILE A 109 -7.17 20.60 1.73
CA ILE A 109 -5.71 20.42 1.62
C ILE A 109 -5.34 18.94 1.66
N ALA A 110 -5.90 18.17 2.59
CA ALA A 110 -5.58 16.76 2.74
C ALA A 110 -5.87 15.98 1.45
N LEU A 111 -4.93 15.11 1.08
CA LEU A 111 -5.00 14.27 -0.11
C LEU A 111 -5.36 12.84 0.27
N PRO A 112 -5.84 12.00 -0.68
CA PRO A 112 -6.08 10.59 -0.42
C PRO A 112 -4.86 9.86 0.17
N ALA A 113 -3.66 10.25 -0.25
CA ALA A 113 -2.40 9.72 0.26
C ALA A 113 -2.24 9.93 1.77
N ASP A 114 -2.66 11.07 2.31
CA ASP A 114 -2.53 11.38 3.75
C ASP A 114 -3.42 10.46 4.58
N TYR A 115 -4.63 10.17 4.10
CA TYR A 115 -5.53 9.20 4.73
C TYR A 115 -4.98 7.78 4.70
N LEU A 116 -4.33 7.39 3.59
CA LEU A 116 -3.69 6.08 3.47
C LEU A 116 -2.45 5.96 4.36
N ARG A 117 -1.61 7.00 4.45
CA ARG A 117 -0.49 7.06 5.40
C ARG A 117 -0.99 6.97 6.84
N ALA A 118 -2.03 7.73 7.19
CA ALA A 118 -2.64 7.70 8.52
C ALA A 118 -3.20 6.31 8.86
N ALA A 119 -3.81 5.62 7.89
CA ALA A 119 -4.28 4.25 8.05
C ALA A 119 -3.15 3.24 8.29
N LEU A 120 -2.03 3.34 7.57
CA LEU A 120 -0.85 2.50 7.80
C LEU A 120 -0.28 2.68 9.21
N LEU A 121 -0.09 3.94 9.61
CA LEU A 121 0.38 4.30 10.94
C LEU A 121 -0.57 3.78 12.03
N ALA A 122 -1.88 3.96 11.85
CA ALA A 122 -2.89 3.47 12.78
C ALA A 122 -2.91 1.94 12.92
N LYS A 123 -2.56 1.21 11.85
CA LYS A 123 -2.42 -0.25 11.85
C LYS A 123 -1.12 -0.73 12.51
N GLY A 124 -0.17 0.18 12.78
CA GLY A 124 1.16 -0.16 13.29
C GLY A 124 2.10 -0.69 12.22
N ALA A 125 1.85 -0.38 10.95
CA ALA A 125 2.82 -0.62 9.88
C ALA A 125 3.92 0.46 9.98
N GLU A 126 5.13 0.06 10.37
CA GLU A 126 6.34 0.89 10.38
C GLU A 126 7.09 0.88 9.04
#